data_AF-A0AA37K718-F1
#
_entry.id   AF-A0AA37K718-F1
#
_cell.length_a   1.000
_cell.length_b   1.000
_cell.length_c   1.000
_cell.angle_alpha   90.00
_cell.angle_beta   90.00
_cell.angle_gamma   90.00
#
_symmetry.space_group_name_H-M   'P 1'
#
loop_
_entity.id
_entity.type
_entity.pdbx_description
1 polymer ?
#
loop_
_entity_poly.entity_id
_entity_poly.type
_entity_poly.pdbx_seq_one_letter_code
_entity_poly.pdbx_strand_id
1 'polypeptide(L)'
;MIYCSFGNGLRLTGDPEYKEVIVEAARSLSTRFRPVAGIIQSWDVDRGWISERGWECPVIIDNMMNLELLFAATRLSGDSTFYKVAVSHVDRTMKEQYRPDGSCYHVVDYSMKDGSVRNRHTTQGYAHESAWSRRQAWGIYGLMLCYRETSC
;
A
#
# COMPACT_ATOMS: atom_id res chain seq x y z
N MET A 1 8.65 -4.40 -6.39
CA MET A 1 7.56 -5.40 -6.34
C MET A 1 8.16 -6.80 -6.47
N ILE A 2 8.32 -7.52 -5.36
CA ILE A 2 8.81 -8.92 -5.35
C ILE A 2 7.78 -9.88 -5.94
N TYR A 3 6.49 -9.61 -5.73
CA TYR A 3 5.42 -10.51 -6.18
C TYR A 3 5.31 -10.61 -7.71
N CYS A 4 5.63 -9.54 -8.45
CA CYS A 4 5.63 -9.58 -9.92
C CYS A 4 6.68 -10.52 -10.51
N SER A 5 7.79 -10.76 -9.81
CA SER A 5 8.84 -11.71 -10.23
C SER A 5 8.63 -13.07 -9.58
N PHE A 6 8.90 -13.20 -8.28
CA PHE A 6 8.86 -14.48 -7.56
C PHE A 6 7.44 -15.07 -7.50
N GLY A 7 6.40 -14.24 -7.39
CA GLY A 7 5.01 -14.71 -7.44
C GLY A 7 4.64 -15.33 -8.79
N ASN A 8 5.10 -14.73 -9.89
CA ASN A 8 4.94 -15.32 -11.22
C ASN A 8 5.83 -16.54 -11.44
N GLY A 9 7.05 -16.55 -10.91
CA GLY A 9 7.91 -17.72 -10.88
C GLY A 9 7.20 -18.91 -10.23
N LEU A 10 6.70 -18.74 -9.01
CA LEU A 10 5.96 -19.76 -8.28
C LEU A 10 4.72 -20.24 -9.07
N ARG A 11 3.96 -19.31 -9.66
CA ARG A 11 2.77 -19.63 -10.46
C ARG A 11 3.10 -20.48 -11.70
N LEU A 12 4.24 -20.23 -12.34
CA LEU A 12 4.61 -20.87 -13.60
C LEU A 12 5.37 -22.18 -13.40
N THR A 13 6.22 -22.25 -12.39
CA THR A 13 7.12 -23.41 -12.18
C THR A 13 6.67 -24.30 -11.03
N GLY A 14 5.90 -23.78 -10.09
CA GLY A 14 5.57 -24.48 -8.84
C GLY A 14 6.77 -24.65 -7.90
N ASP A 15 7.89 -23.98 -8.17
CA ASP A 15 9.12 -24.11 -7.39
C ASP A 15 8.89 -23.61 -5.95
N PRO A 16 8.99 -24.50 -4.94
CA PRO A 16 8.70 -24.14 -3.57
C PRO A 16 9.63 -23.04 -3.04
N GLU A 17 10.89 -22.92 -3.48
CA GLU A 17 11.84 -21.92 -2.93
C GLU A 17 11.34 -20.47 -3.08
N TYR A 18 10.51 -20.21 -4.09
CA TYR A 18 9.91 -18.90 -4.28
C TYR A 18 8.89 -18.55 -3.19
N LYS A 19 8.29 -19.56 -2.55
CA LYS A 19 7.36 -19.35 -1.44
C LYS A 19 8.02 -18.64 -0.28
N GLU A 20 9.20 -19.10 0.15
CA GLU A 20 9.94 -18.53 1.27
C GLU A 20 10.32 -17.07 0.98
N VAL A 21 10.76 -16.78 -0.25
CA VAL A 21 11.10 -15.41 -0.68
C VAL A 21 9.87 -14.50 -0.63
N ILE A 22 8.71 -14.97 -1.10
CA ILE A 22 7.46 -14.19 -1.08
C ILE A 22 7.04 -13.89 0.38
N VAL A 23 7.08 -14.89 1.25
CA VAL A 23 6.69 -14.71 2.66
C VAL A 23 7.65 -13.79 3.39
N GLU A 24 8.96 -13.90 3.15
CA GLU A 24 9.95 -13.02 3.78
C GLU A 24 9.81 -11.57 3.28
N ALA A 25 9.57 -11.38 1.98
CA ALA A 25 9.29 -10.05 1.44
C ALA A 25 8.02 -9.43 2.06
N ALA A 26 7.00 -10.23 2.33
CA ALA A 26 5.78 -9.78 3.02
C ALA A 26 6.04 -9.42 4.49
N ARG A 27 6.89 -10.18 5.20
CA ARG A 27 7.35 -9.82 6.55
C ARG A 27 8.06 -8.47 6.54
N SER A 28 9.01 -8.28 5.63
CA SER A 28 9.74 -7.03 5.47
C SER A 28 8.80 -5.85 5.19
N LEU A 29 7.86 -6.00 4.25
CA LEU A 29 6.86 -4.96 3.96
C LEU A 29 5.98 -4.64 5.18
N SER A 30 5.58 -5.65 5.94
CA SER A 30 4.73 -5.49 7.12
C SER A 30 5.40 -4.70 8.25
N THR A 31 6.73 -4.66 8.32
CA THR A 31 7.45 -3.79 9.29
C THR A 31 7.18 -2.30 9.07
N ARG A 32 6.69 -1.92 7.88
CA ARG A 32 6.30 -0.55 7.54
C ARG A 32 4.87 -0.22 7.96
N PHE A 33 4.11 -1.17 8.48
CA PHE A 33 2.79 -0.91 9.03
C PHE A 33 2.86 -0.02 10.27
N ARG A 34 1.94 0.94 10.38
CA ARG A 34 1.79 1.84 11.53
C ARG A 34 0.41 1.59 12.13
N PRO A 35 0.31 0.81 13.21
CA PRO A 35 -0.97 0.36 13.77
C PRO A 35 -1.92 1.49 14.15
N VAL A 36 -1.39 2.60 14.68
CA VAL A 36 -2.19 3.77 15.10
C VAL A 36 -2.93 4.40 13.92
N ALA A 37 -2.26 4.51 12.77
CA ALA A 37 -2.84 5.07 11.56
C ALA A 37 -3.55 4.03 10.67
N GLY A 38 -3.28 2.75 10.89
CA GLY A 38 -3.86 1.63 10.13
C GLY A 38 -3.33 1.53 8.69
N ILE A 39 -2.11 2.02 8.42
CA ILE A 39 -1.55 2.09 7.06
C ILE A 39 -0.11 1.56 7.00
N ILE A 40 0.36 1.35 5.77
CA ILE A 40 1.75 0.97 5.47
C ILE A 40 2.44 2.25 5.00
N GLN A 41 3.50 2.66 5.70
CA GLN A 41 4.25 3.86 5.37
C GLN A 41 5.03 3.67 4.07
N SER A 42 4.83 4.58 3.10
CA SER A 42 5.41 4.41 1.76
C SER A 42 6.90 4.75 1.71
N TRP A 43 7.32 5.81 2.38
CA TRP A 43 8.71 6.28 2.36
C TRP A 43 9.21 6.62 3.76
N ASP A 44 10.52 6.42 3.97
CA ASP A 44 11.21 6.93 5.15
C ASP A 44 11.36 8.45 5.04
N VAL A 45 11.16 9.14 6.16
CA VAL A 45 11.07 10.62 6.20
C VAL A 45 12.37 11.28 6.63
N ASP A 46 13.42 10.51 6.91
CA ASP A 46 14.72 10.98 7.39
C ASP A 46 15.74 11.22 6.26
N ARG A 47 15.38 10.96 4.99
CA ARG A 47 16.34 10.94 3.88
C ARG A 47 15.84 11.60 2.59
N GLY A 48 16.78 12.18 1.86
CA GLY A 48 16.57 12.73 0.52
C GLY A 48 15.53 13.86 0.48
N TRP A 49 14.90 14.06 -0.67
CA TRP A 49 13.90 15.13 -0.86
C TRP A 49 12.65 15.00 0.04
N ILE A 50 12.46 13.85 0.68
CA ILE A 50 11.30 13.58 1.54
C ILE A 50 11.47 14.25 2.90
N SER A 51 12.71 14.34 3.43
CA SER A 51 12.95 14.97 4.74
C SER A 51 12.63 16.47 4.76
N GLU A 52 12.68 17.12 3.59
CA GLU A 52 12.31 18.53 3.41
C GLU A 52 10.79 18.76 3.38
N ARG A 53 9.97 17.70 3.38
CA ARG A 53 8.50 17.80 3.24
C ARG A 53 7.76 18.01 4.55
N GLY A 54 8.39 17.73 5.70
CA GLY A 54 7.74 17.80 7.01
C GLY A 54 6.65 16.74 7.25
N TRP A 55 6.68 15.64 6.49
CA TRP A 55 5.76 14.51 6.67
C TRP A 55 6.17 13.63 7.85
N GLU A 56 5.18 13.07 8.53
CA GLU A 56 5.39 12.09 9.61
C GLU A 56 5.22 10.66 9.07
N CYS A 57 4.16 10.41 8.30
CA CYS A 57 3.84 9.11 7.75
C CYS A 57 3.20 9.26 6.37
N PRO A 58 4.01 9.48 5.32
CA PRO A 58 3.51 9.63 3.97
C PRO A 58 3.06 8.28 3.40
N VAL A 59 1.83 8.24 2.89
CA VAL A 59 1.26 7.09 2.20
C VAL A 59 0.85 7.50 0.80
N ILE A 60 1.33 6.76 -0.21
CA ILE A 60 0.97 6.95 -1.62
C ILE A 60 -0.03 5.91 -2.10
N ILE A 61 -0.91 6.29 -3.01
CA ILE A 61 -1.92 5.37 -3.58
C ILE A 61 -1.29 4.15 -4.27
N ASP A 62 -0.06 4.26 -4.79
CA ASP A 62 0.69 3.16 -5.38
C ASP A 62 0.93 2.00 -4.39
N ASN A 63 0.84 2.24 -3.06
CA ASN A 63 0.92 1.17 -2.06
C ASN A 63 -0.22 0.14 -2.18
N MET A 64 -1.35 0.51 -2.77
CA MET A 64 -2.43 -0.41 -3.10
C MET A 64 -1.95 -1.59 -3.95
N MET A 65 -0.98 -1.36 -4.85
CA MET A 65 -0.42 -2.40 -5.71
C MET A 65 0.47 -3.39 -4.94
N ASN A 66 0.99 -3.00 -3.78
CA ASN A 66 1.83 -3.89 -2.96
C ASN A 66 0.99 -4.82 -2.07
N LEU A 67 -0.31 -4.57 -1.91
CA LEU A 67 -1.18 -5.38 -1.05
C LEU A 67 -1.33 -6.82 -1.56
N GLU A 68 -1.18 -7.05 -2.87
CA GLU A 68 -1.20 -8.40 -3.45
C GLU A 68 -0.15 -9.32 -2.83
N LEU A 69 1.04 -8.78 -2.52
CA LEU A 69 2.10 -9.53 -1.86
C LEU A 69 1.65 -10.04 -0.49
N LEU A 70 0.91 -9.21 0.27
CA LEU A 70 0.44 -9.56 1.61
C LEU A 70 -0.67 -10.61 1.54
N PHE A 71 -1.64 -10.45 0.63
CA PHE A 71 -2.69 -11.45 0.43
C PHE A 71 -2.10 -12.80 -0.01
N ALA A 72 -1.15 -12.78 -0.95
CA ALA A 72 -0.46 -13.98 -1.38
C ALA A 72 0.33 -14.65 -0.25
N ALA A 73 1.03 -13.87 0.57
CA ALA A 73 1.76 -14.40 1.71
C ALA A 73 0.82 -15.06 2.72
N THR A 74 -0.36 -14.48 3.00
CA THR A 74 -1.37 -15.16 3.85
C THR A 74 -1.80 -16.50 3.27
N ARG A 75 -2.10 -16.58 1.96
CA ARG A 75 -2.47 -17.85 1.32
C ARG A 75 -1.36 -18.90 1.40
N LEU A 76 -0.11 -18.48 1.26
CA LEU A 76 1.05 -19.36 1.22
C LEU A 76 1.47 -19.84 2.62
N SER A 77 1.45 -18.95 3.63
CA SER A 77 1.94 -19.25 4.97
C SER A 77 0.84 -19.66 5.96
N GLY A 78 -0.41 -19.31 5.70
CA GLY A 78 -1.51 -19.41 6.66
C GLY A 78 -1.51 -18.29 7.73
N ASP A 79 -0.55 -17.36 7.70
CA ASP A 79 -0.48 -16.26 8.66
C ASP A 79 -1.49 -15.16 8.31
N SER A 80 -2.53 -15.04 9.15
CA SER A 80 -3.58 -14.02 9.00
C SER A 80 -3.10 -12.58 9.21
N THR A 81 -1.89 -12.37 9.74
CA THR A 81 -1.35 -11.03 10.02
C THR A 81 -1.22 -10.20 8.75
N PHE A 82 -0.73 -10.79 7.65
CA PHE A 82 -0.58 -10.07 6.37
C PHE A 82 -1.92 -9.61 5.81
N TYR A 83 -2.94 -10.48 5.86
CA TYR A 83 -4.31 -10.15 5.49
C TYR A 83 -4.86 -8.97 6.31
N LYS A 84 -4.73 -9.02 7.64
CA LYS A 84 -5.22 -7.94 8.53
C LYS A 84 -4.54 -6.60 8.23
N VAL A 85 -3.23 -6.62 7.98
CA VAL A 85 -2.47 -5.43 7.57
C VAL A 85 -2.98 -4.89 6.22
N ALA A 86 -3.19 -5.77 5.24
CA ALA A 86 -3.66 -5.38 3.92
C ALA A 86 -5.07 -4.78 3.96
N VAL A 87 -6.00 -5.42 4.67
CA VAL A 87 -7.38 -4.94 4.86
C VAL A 87 -7.39 -3.59 5.59
N SER A 88 -6.67 -3.47 6.70
CA SER A 88 -6.57 -2.19 7.42
C SER A 88 -6.06 -1.07 6.52
N HIS A 89 -5.08 -1.36 5.65
CA HIS A 89 -4.53 -0.37 4.73
C HIS A 89 -5.57 0.08 3.70
N VAL A 90 -6.26 -0.85 3.03
CA VAL A 90 -7.25 -0.50 2.01
C VAL A 90 -8.44 0.24 2.62
N ASP A 91 -8.93 -0.17 3.79
CA ASP A 91 -10.03 0.52 4.49
C ASP A 91 -9.67 1.98 4.80
N ARG A 92 -8.46 2.20 5.31
CA ARG A 92 -7.97 3.55 5.60
C ARG A 92 -7.79 4.38 4.31
N THR A 93 -7.24 3.77 3.27
CA THR A 93 -7.04 4.40 1.97
C THR A 93 -8.36 4.79 1.31
N MET A 94 -9.37 3.92 1.32
CA MET A 94 -10.71 4.23 0.82
C MET A 94 -11.33 5.45 1.52
N LYS A 95 -11.15 5.55 2.84
CA LYS A 95 -11.68 6.67 3.63
C LYS A 95 -10.99 8.00 3.38
N GLU A 96 -9.66 8.00 3.20
CA GLU A 96 -8.87 9.24 3.31
C GLU A 96 -8.18 9.68 2.02
N GLN A 97 -7.90 8.75 1.09
CA GLN A 97 -7.20 9.02 -0.17
C GLN A 97 -8.14 9.22 -1.36
N TYR A 98 -9.38 8.73 -1.30
CA TYR A 98 -10.39 8.97 -2.32
C TYR A 98 -11.23 10.20 -1.98
N ARG A 99 -11.55 10.99 -3.01
CA ARG A 99 -12.45 12.13 -2.94
C ARG A 99 -13.89 11.68 -3.22
N PRO A 100 -14.89 12.49 -2.85
CA PRO A 100 -16.30 12.18 -3.12
C PRO A 100 -16.63 11.99 -4.62
N ASP A 101 -15.84 12.59 -5.51
CA ASP A 101 -15.98 12.46 -6.96
C ASP A 101 -15.33 11.20 -7.55
N GLY A 102 -14.76 10.33 -6.70
CA GLY A 102 -14.07 9.10 -7.10
C GLY A 102 -12.60 9.28 -7.49
N SER A 103 -12.09 10.52 -7.56
CA SER A 103 -10.67 10.75 -7.82
C SER A 103 -9.82 10.56 -6.57
N CYS A 104 -8.57 10.10 -6.71
CA CYS A 104 -7.65 9.94 -5.56
C CYS A 104 -6.56 11.03 -5.46
N TYR A 105 -6.12 11.32 -4.23
CA TYR A 105 -4.91 12.10 -3.93
C TYR A 105 -3.64 11.30 -4.23
N HIS A 106 -2.48 11.97 -4.30
CA HIS A 106 -1.22 11.21 -4.33
C HIS A 106 -0.86 10.67 -2.98
N VAL A 107 -0.62 11.61 -2.07
CA VAL A 107 0.05 11.38 -0.80
C VAL A 107 -0.91 11.87 0.25
N VAL A 108 -1.14 11.03 1.24
CA VAL A 108 -1.77 11.44 2.49
C VAL A 108 -0.75 11.24 3.58
N ASP A 109 -0.46 12.31 4.31
CA ASP A 109 0.43 12.30 5.47
C ASP A 109 -0.42 12.10 6.73
N TYR A 110 -0.09 11.07 7.50
CA TYR A 110 -0.77 10.74 8.75
C TYR A 110 0.10 11.10 9.95
N SER A 111 -0.53 11.50 11.05
CA SER A 111 0.20 11.67 12.30
C SER A 111 0.61 10.32 12.89
N MET A 112 1.86 10.22 13.30
CA MET A 112 2.38 9.06 14.03
C MET A 112 1.84 8.96 15.45
N LYS A 113 1.28 10.05 15.99
CA LYS A 113 0.76 10.12 17.35
C LYS A 113 -0.63 9.50 17.48
N ASP A 114 -1.54 9.84 16.56
CA ASP A 114 -2.97 9.48 16.67
C ASP A 114 -3.61 9.01 15.36
N GLY A 115 -2.84 8.95 14.26
CA GLY A 115 -3.34 8.48 12.96
C GLY A 115 -4.24 9.48 12.23
N SER A 116 -4.37 10.72 12.71
CA SER A 116 -5.11 11.78 12.03
C SER A 116 -4.45 12.17 10.71
N VAL A 117 -5.25 12.61 9.73
CA VAL A 117 -4.72 13.14 8.48
C VAL A 117 -4.17 14.54 8.71
N ARG A 118 -2.89 14.72 8.42
CA ARG A 118 -2.19 16.01 8.52
C ARG A 118 -2.31 16.79 7.23
N ASN A 119 -2.03 16.13 6.10
CA ASN A 119 -2.00 16.78 4.80
C ASN A 119 -2.40 15.83 3.67
N ARG A 120 -2.89 16.40 2.56
CA ARG A 120 -3.13 15.70 1.30
C ARG A 120 -2.39 16.43 0.17
N HIS A 121 -1.46 15.75 -0.49
CA HIS A 121 -0.55 16.36 -1.45
C HIS A 121 -0.48 15.60 -2.79
N THR A 122 0.27 16.20 -3.71
CA THR A 122 0.80 15.59 -4.93
C THR A 122 2.31 15.77 -4.98
N THR A 123 3.02 14.86 -5.62
CA THR A 123 4.46 15.03 -5.91
C THR A 123 4.80 14.88 -7.39
N GLN A 124 3.87 14.35 -8.20
CA GLN A 124 4.07 14.17 -9.65
C GLN A 124 2.85 14.58 -10.49
N GLY A 125 1.74 14.96 -9.84
CA GLY A 125 0.57 15.50 -10.54
C GLY A 125 0.69 17.01 -10.72
N TYR A 126 -0.13 17.59 -11.59
CA TYR A 126 -0.11 19.02 -11.91
C TYR A 126 -0.38 19.92 -10.69
N ALA A 127 -1.36 19.56 -9.86
CA ALA A 127 -1.72 20.25 -8.62
C ALA A 127 -2.16 19.25 -7.54
N HIS A 128 -2.24 19.66 -6.27
CA HIS A 128 -2.68 18.79 -5.16
C HIS A 128 -4.10 18.25 -5.37
N GLU A 129 -4.94 19.06 -6.00
CA GLU A 129 -6.34 18.79 -6.32
C GLU A 129 -6.50 18.06 -7.66
N SER A 130 -5.44 17.98 -8.47
CA SER A 130 -5.51 17.32 -9.78
C SER A 130 -5.60 15.79 -9.66
N ALA A 131 -6.25 15.18 -10.65
CA ALA A 131 -6.34 13.73 -10.80
C ALA A 131 -5.29 13.22 -11.79
N TRP A 132 -4.10 12.85 -11.32
CA TRP A 132 -3.07 12.28 -12.19
C TRP A 132 -3.44 10.86 -12.63
N SER A 133 -3.49 10.65 -13.94
CA SER A 133 -4.08 9.46 -14.58
C SER A 133 -3.51 8.13 -14.08
N ARG A 134 -2.18 8.02 -13.95
CA ARG A 134 -1.53 6.77 -13.50
C ARG A 134 -1.94 6.38 -12.07
N ARG A 135 -2.19 7.36 -11.19
CA ARG A 135 -2.66 7.09 -9.83
C ARG A 135 -4.10 6.65 -9.78
N GLN A 136 -4.94 7.22 -10.64
CA GLN A 136 -6.31 6.72 -10.77
C GLN A 136 -6.28 5.25 -11.21
N ALA A 137 -5.40 4.90 -12.16
CA ALA A 137 -5.21 3.52 -12.58
C ALA A 137 -4.75 2.60 -11.43
N TRP A 138 -3.77 3.03 -10.62
CA TRP A 138 -3.35 2.26 -9.43
C TRP A 138 -4.43 2.10 -8.38
N GLY A 139 -5.20 3.16 -8.13
CA GLY A 139 -6.32 3.12 -7.21
C GLY A 139 -7.37 2.10 -7.67
N ILE A 140 -7.81 2.21 -8.93
CA ILE A 140 -8.82 1.32 -9.53
C ILE A 140 -8.33 -0.13 -9.52
N TYR A 141 -7.12 -0.39 -10.00
CA TYR A 141 -6.56 -1.75 -10.04
C TYR A 141 -6.42 -2.32 -8.62
N GLY A 142 -5.89 -1.52 -7.69
CA GLY A 142 -5.70 -1.91 -6.31
C GLY A 142 -7.01 -2.26 -5.59
N LEU A 143 -8.08 -1.50 -5.84
CA LEU A 143 -9.41 -1.81 -5.31
C LEU A 143 -9.97 -3.11 -5.91
N MET A 144 -9.87 -3.31 -7.23
CA MET A 144 -10.30 -4.57 -7.85
C MET A 144 -9.53 -5.77 -7.29
N LEU A 145 -8.23 -5.59 -7.04
CA LEU A 145 -7.39 -6.59 -6.43
C LEU A 145 -7.83 -6.91 -5.00
N CYS A 146 -8.09 -5.89 -4.18
CA CYS A 146 -8.56 -6.10 -2.82
C CYS A 146 -9.89 -6.84 -2.83
N TYR A 147 -10.85 -6.41 -3.66
CA TYR A 147 -12.15 -7.08 -3.81
C TYR A 147 -12.02 -8.56 -4.16
N ARG A 148 -11.10 -8.94 -5.06
CA ARG A 148 -10.81 -10.34 -5.40
C ARG A 148 -10.38 -11.16 -4.18
N GLU A 149 -9.65 -10.54 -3.26
CA GLU A 149 -9.03 -11.20 -2.09
C GLU A 149 -9.92 -11.16 -0.84
N THR A 150 -10.82 -10.19 -0.73
CA THR A 150 -11.69 -9.97 0.44
C THR A 150 -13.15 -10.34 0.18
N SER A 151 -13.58 -10.41 -1.08
CA SER A 151 -14.98 -10.59 -1.49
C SER A 151 -15.95 -9.53 -0.95
N CYS A 152 -15.44 -8.34 -0.61
CA CYS A 152 -16.19 -7.18 -0.16
C CYS A 152 -15.51 -5.89 -0.62
#